data_AF-A0A7G7KQ80-F1
#
_entry.id   AF-A0A7G7KQ80-F1
#
_cell.length_a   1.000
_cell.length_b   1.000
_cell.length_c   1.000
_cell.angle_alpha   90.00
_cell.angle_beta   90.00
_cell.angle_gamma   90.00
#
_symmetry.space_group_name_H-M   'P 1'
#
loop_
_entity.id
_entity.type
_entity.pdbx_description
1 polymer ?
#
loop_
_entity_poly.entity_id
_entity_poly.type
_entity_poly.pdbx_seq_one_letter_code
_entity_poly.pdbx_strand_id
1 'polypeptide(L)'
;MHRSGPKSPCPACGRTKDTDCAWAHDIIFCHQGSTNGVGNLKIGDVIKADGTEWALTSRKGGFDGAAAVFRPHRPRPRFQASTHPREAVRKQADVAAARVALSGFYDAFQRAWDVPDFHSLTPDQLREATTLITAAHERGVLLGGMVQQLWREAPEMAERHRDRFEGYRRSIQAQLNDLQHFRSYYLGEVI
;
A
#
# COMPACT_ATOMS: atom_id res chain seq x y z
N MET A 1 -35.63 5.27 23.74
CA MET A 1 -34.47 4.34 23.65
C MET A 1 -34.78 3.15 24.54
N HIS A 2 -34.75 1.94 23.99
CA HIS A 2 -34.97 0.70 24.72
C HIS A 2 -33.71 0.31 25.49
N ARG A 3 -33.87 -0.48 26.57
CA ARG A 3 -32.77 -1.02 27.36
C ARG A 3 -32.97 -2.51 27.63
N SER A 4 -31.87 -3.21 27.87
CA SER A 4 -31.91 -4.64 28.21
C SER A 4 -32.61 -4.88 29.54
N GLY A 5 -33.54 -5.83 29.57
CA GLY A 5 -34.28 -6.22 30.76
C GLY A 5 -34.96 -7.58 30.59
N PRO A 6 -35.61 -8.11 31.64
CA PRO A 6 -36.15 -9.48 31.62
C PRO A 6 -37.18 -9.73 30.51
N LYS A 7 -37.90 -8.69 30.11
CA LYS A 7 -38.92 -8.72 29.04
C LYS A 7 -38.44 -8.08 27.73
N SER A 8 -37.18 -7.63 27.69
CA SER A 8 -36.58 -6.91 26.57
C SER A 8 -35.12 -7.34 26.40
N PRO A 9 -34.85 -8.53 25.85
CA PRO A 9 -33.48 -8.97 25.58
C PRO A 9 -32.78 -8.01 24.61
N CYS A 10 -31.47 -7.81 24.78
CA CYS A 10 -30.66 -7.07 23.83
C CYS A 10 -30.71 -7.76 22.45
N PRO A 11 -31.03 -7.04 21.37
CA PRO A 11 -31.11 -7.63 20.02
C PRO A 11 -29.75 -8.14 19.52
N ALA A 12 -28.63 -7.65 20.04
CA ALA A 12 -27.30 -8.03 19.59
C ALA A 12 -26.68 -9.20 20.36
N CYS A 13 -26.86 -9.27 21.69
CA CYS A 13 -26.22 -10.29 22.54
C CYS A 13 -27.20 -11.10 23.41
N GLY A 14 -28.50 -10.84 23.33
CA GLY A 14 -29.52 -11.52 24.12
C GLY A 14 -29.55 -11.18 25.61
N ARG A 15 -28.72 -10.23 26.09
CA ARG A 15 -28.67 -9.85 27.51
C ARG A 15 -30.03 -9.34 27.99
N THR A 16 -30.54 -9.90 29.09
CA THR A 16 -31.85 -9.60 29.70
C THR A 16 -31.75 -8.94 31.09
N LYS A 17 -30.56 -8.44 31.48
CA LYS A 17 -30.32 -7.88 32.82
C LYS A 17 -29.49 -6.60 32.78
N ASP A 18 -29.46 -5.92 33.93
CA ASP A 18 -28.58 -4.79 34.30
C ASP A 18 -28.72 -3.51 33.46
N THR A 19 -29.55 -3.50 32.41
CA THR A 19 -29.81 -2.32 31.54
C THR A 19 -28.57 -1.74 30.82
N ASP A 20 -27.49 -2.51 30.75
CA ASP A 20 -26.21 -2.11 30.13
C ASP A 20 -26.28 -1.97 28.61
N CYS A 21 -27.20 -2.69 27.96
CA CYS A 21 -27.44 -2.54 26.53
C CYS A 21 -28.57 -1.55 26.30
N ALA A 22 -28.43 -0.71 25.27
CA ALA A 22 -29.45 0.25 24.88
C ALA A 22 -29.58 0.31 23.36
N TRP A 23 -30.80 0.48 22.83
CA TRP A 23 -31.02 0.53 21.39
C TRP A 23 -32.19 1.42 21.00
N ALA A 24 -32.16 1.84 19.75
CA ALA A 24 -33.22 2.57 19.06
C ALA A 24 -33.35 2.02 17.63
N HIS A 25 -34.21 2.64 16.82
CA HIS A 25 -34.48 2.21 15.45
C HIS A 25 -33.24 2.27 14.53
N ASP A 26 -32.24 3.10 14.85
CA ASP A 26 -31.08 3.37 14.00
C ASP A 26 -29.73 3.03 14.65
N ILE A 27 -29.72 2.52 15.89
CA ILE A 27 -28.50 2.21 16.63
C ILE A 27 -28.73 1.18 17.73
N ILE A 28 -27.75 0.28 17.91
CA ILE A 28 -27.66 -0.61 19.08
C ILE A 28 -26.33 -0.36 19.77
N PHE A 29 -26.38 -0.02 21.06
CA PHE A 29 -25.26 -0.05 21.99
C PHE A 29 -25.32 -1.36 22.78
N CYS A 30 -24.49 -2.32 22.37
CA CYS A 30 -24.36 -3.60 23.03
C CYS A 30 -23.19 -3.56 24.00
N HIS A 31 -23.41 -3.87 25.27
CA HIS A 31 -22.36 -3.95 26.27
C HIS A 31 -21.26 -4.94 25.85
N GLN A 32 -20.00 -4.55 26.02
CA GLN A 32 -18.83 -5.42 25.87
C GLN A 32 -18.26 -5.74 27.25
N GLY A 33 -18.66 -6.89 27.79
CA GLY A 33 -18.13 -7.43 29.04
C GLY A 33 -17.67 -8.88 28.89
N SER A 34 -17.14 -9.44 29.98
CA SER A 34 -16.71 -10.85 30.05
C SER A 34 -17.88 -11.84 29.94
N THR A 35 -19.12 -11.39 30.17
CA THR A 35 -20.34 -12.19 30.02
C THR A 35 -21.34 -11.50 29.10
N ASN A 36 -21.88 -12.23 28.11
CA ASN A 36 -22.89 -11.76 27.17
C ASN A 36 -22.49 -10.55 26.31
N GLY A 37 -21.26 -10.52 25.81
CA GLY A 37 -20.81 -9.61 24.75
C GLY A 37 -21.02 -10.20 23.35
N VAL A 38 -20.89 -9.36 22.33
CA VAL A 38 -20.97 -9.73 20.90
C VAL A 38 -19.77 -10.55 20.38
N GLY A 39 -19.00 -11.17 21.28
CA GLY A 39 -17.94 -12.14 20.96
C GLY A 39 -16.88 -11.62 19.99
N ASN A 40 -16.54 -12.47 19.00
CA ASN A 40 -15.43 -12.28 18.05
C ASN A 40 -15.78 -11.48 16.78
N LEU A 41 -16.93 -10.78 16.73
CA LEU A 41 -17.33 -10.00 15.55
C LEU A 41 -16.33 -8.88 15.21
N LYS A 42 -15.87 -8.81 13.97
CA LYS A 42 -15.00 -7.75 13.47
C LYS A 42 -15.83 -6.53 13.04
N ILE A 43 -15.23 -5.35 13.03
CA ILE A 43 -15.88 -4.16 12.46
C ILE A 43 -16.24 -4.47 11.00
N GLY A 44 -17.50 -4.24 10.63
CA GLY A 44 -18.07 -4.59 9.33
C GLY A 44 -18.86 -5.89 9.31
N ASP A 45 -18.69 -6.77 10.31
CA ASP A 45 -19.52 -7.98 10.42
C ASP A 45 -20.98 -7.61 10.66
N VAL A 46 -21.88 -8.43 10.13
CA VAL A 46 -23.32 -8.19 10.15
C VAL A 46 -24.01 -9.25 11.01
N ILE A 47 -24.92 -8.79 11.87
CA ILE A 47 -25.83 -9.65 12.62
C ILE A 47 -27.28 -9.43 12.15
N LYS A 48 -28.13 -10.43 12.32
CA LYS A 48 -29.57 -10.32 12.06
C LYS A 48 -30.31 -10.20 13.38
N ALA A 49 -31.08 -9.13 13.54
CA ALA A 49 -31.94 -8.91 14.70
C ALA A 49 -33.26 -8.27 14.27
N ASP A 50 -34.38 -8.84 14.71
CA ASP A 50 -35.74 -8.38 14.38
C ASP A 50 -35.97 -8.17 12.88
N GLY A 51 -35.48 -9.11 12.06
CA GLY A 51 -35.60 -9.06 10.60
C GLY A 51 -34.73 -7.99 9.92
N THR A 52 -33.96 -7.21 10.68
CA THR A 52 -33.05 -6.18 10.19
C THR A 52 -31.61 -6.65 10.27
N GLU A 53 -30.81 -6.33 9.26
CA GLU A 53 -29.37 -6.54 9.27
C GLU A 53 -28.68 -5.35 9.94
N TRP A 54 -27.75 -5.64 10.85
CA TRP A 54 -27.03 -4.64 11.65
C TRP A 54 -25.54 -4.86 11.52
N ALA A 55 -24.80 -3.84 11.07
CA ALA A 55 -23.35 -3.90 10.94
C ALA A 55 -22.65 -3.37 12.19
N LEU A 56 -21.63 -4.08 12.68
CA LEU A 56 -20.76 -3.60 13.75
C LEU A 56 -19.89 -2.45 13.24
N THR A 57 -20.13 -1.23 13.72
CA THR A 57 -19.40 -0.02 13.28
C THR A 57 -18.31 0.41 14.25
N SER A 58 -18.42 0.07 15.54
CA SER A 58 -17.40 0.38 16.55
C SER A 58 -17.43 -0.66 17.68
N ARG A 59 -16.28 -0.94 18.29
CA ARG A 59 -16.16 -1.71 19.54
C ARG A 59 -16.00 -0.82 20.78
N LYS A 60 -15.87 0.49 20.59
CA LYS A 60 -15.72 1.49 21.64
C LYS A 60 -16.73 2.61 21.42
N GLY A 61 -17.88 2.49 22.06
CA GLY A 61 -18.97 3.47 21.99
C GLY A 61 -19.67 3.60 23.34
N GLY A 62 -20.65 4.51 23.41
CA GLY A 62 -21.21 4.95 24.68
C GLY A 62 -20.31 5.99 25.36
N PHE A 63 -20.75 6.48 26.53
CA PHE A 63 -20.05 7.53 27.27
C PHE A 63 -18.71 7.04 27.86
N ASP A 64 -18.66 5.78 28.28
CA ASP A 64 -17.50 5.11 28.87
C ASP A 64 -16.65 4.32 27.85
N GLY A 65 -17.09 4.28 26.59
CA GLY A 65 -16.44 3.50 25.53
C GLY A 65 -16.57 1.98 25.69
N ALA A 66 -17.45 1.48 26.56
CA ALA A 66 -17.61 0.06 26.86
C ALA A 66 -18.68 -0.65 26.00
N ALA A 67 -19.24 0.02 24.98
CA ALA A 67 -20.26 -0.56 24.11
C ALA A 67 -19.75 -0.82 22.69
N ALA A 68 -20.10 -1.98 22.15
CA ALA A 68 -20.12 -2.21 20.72
C ALA A 68 -21.32 -1.50 20.09
N VAL A 69 -21.08 -0.79 18.99
CA VAL A 69 -22.08 0.00 18.28
C VAL A 69 -22.44 -0.69 16.99
N PHE A 70 -23.72 -0.97 16.82
CA PHE A 70 -24.28 -1.44 15.57
C PHE A 70 -25.17 -0.37 14.94
N ARG A 71 -25.16 -0.32 13.61
CA ARG A 71 -26.02 0.52 12.80
C ARG A 71 -26.73 -0.34 11.75
N PRO A 72 -27.92 0.04 11.26
CA PRO A 72 -28.60 -0.69 10.19
C PRO A 72 -27.64 -0.88 9.01
N HIS A 73 -27.46 -2.12 8.59
CA HIS A 73 -26.60 -2.45 7.48
C HIS A 73 -27.19 -1.84 6.22
N ARG A 74 -26.43 -0.94 5.60
CA ARG A 74 -26.69 -0.51 4.23
C ARG A 74 -25.68 -1.24 3.37
N PRO A 75 -26.10 -2.18 2.50
CA PRO A 75 -25.19 -2.79 1.56
C PRO A 75 -24.61 -1.64 0.73
N ARG A 76 -23.34 -1.31 0.98
CA ARG A 76 -22.61 -0.47 0.04
C ARG A 76 -22.55 -1.30 -1.23
N PRO A 77 -22.88 -0.74 -2.41
CA PRO A 77 -22.47 -1.39 -3.63
C PRO A 77 -20.97 -1.61 -3.47
N ARG A 78 -20.54 -2.88 -3.40
CA ARG A 78 -19.14 -3.18 -3.66
C ARG A 78 -18.91 -2.52 -5.01
N PHE A 79 -17.99 -1.56 -5.08
CA PHE A 79 -17.42 -1.18 -6.35
C PHE A 79 -16.79 -2.48 -6.88
N GLN A 80 -17.59 -3.29 -7.57
CA GLN A 80 -17.07 -4.17 -8.58
C GLN A 80 -16.43 -3.19 -9.53
N ALA A 81 -15.10 -3.14 -9.52
CA ALA A 81 -14.38 -2.48 -10.59
C ALA A 81 -14.90 -3.16 -11.86
N SER A 82 -15.85 -2.52 -12.53
CA SER A 82 -16.20 -2.89 -13.88
C SER A 82 -14.96 -2.55 -14.66
N THR A 83 -14.08 -3.52 -14.85
CA THR A 83 -12.92 -3.37 -15.71
C THR A 83 -13.48 -3.17 -17.11
N HIS A 84 -13.77 -1.92 -17.46
CA HIS A 84 -14.24 -1.57 -18.78
C HIS A 84 -13.16 -2.09 -19.73
N PRO A 85 -13.50 -2.70 -20.89
CA PRO A 85 -12.48 -3.24 -21.80
C PRO A 85 -11.35 -2.25 -22.12
N ARG A 86 -11.66 -0.95 -22.17
CA ARG A 86 -10.68 0.15 -22.34
C ARG A 86 -9.70 0.28 -21.17
N GLU A 87 -10.14 0.06 -19.94
CA GLU A 87 -9.30 0.12 -18.75
C GLU A 87 -8.37 -1.10 -18.64
N ALA A 88 -8.86 -2.29 -19.03
CA ALA A 88 -8.03 -3.49 -19.15
C ALA A 88 -6.93 -3.31 -20.21
N VAL A 89 -7.27 -2.79 -21.39
CA VAL A 89 -6.31 -2.49 -22.45
C VAL A 89 -5.28 -1.45 -21.99
N ARG A 90 -5.72 -0.38 -21.32
CA ARG A 90 -4.83 0.64 -20.77
C ARG A 90 -3.85 0.04 -19.75
N LYS A 91 -4.33 -0.75 -18.79
CA LYS A 91 -3.47 -1.44 -17.82
C LYS A 91 -2.45 -2.33 -18.49
N GLN A 92 -2.85 -3.08 -19.52
CA GLN A 92 -1.94 -3.94 -20.26
C GLN A 92 -0.88 -3.14 -21.02
N ALA A 93 -1.24 -1.98 -21.58
CA ALA A 93 -0.29 -1.06 -22.20
C ALA A 93 0.70 -0.47 -21.17
N ASP A 94 0.21 -0.08 -19.99
CA ASP A 94 1.03 0.47 -18.91
C ASP A 94 2.05 -0.58 -18.41
N VAL A 95 1.62 -1.84 -18.24
CA VAL A 95 2.50 -2.96 -17.88
C VAL A 95 3.55 -3.22 -18.97
N ALA A 96 3.15 -3.20 -20.25
CA ALA A 96 4.08 -3.37 -21.36
C ALA A 96 5.12 -2.25 -21.42
N ALA A 97 4.70 -0.99 -21.26
CA ALA A 97 5.59 0.15 -21.23
C ALA A 97 6.58 0.07 -20.06
N ALA A 98 6.12 -0.34 -18.88
CA ALA A 98 6.99 -0.52 -17.72
C ALA A 98 8.01 -1.65 -17.91
N ARG A 99 7.64 -2.75 -18.59
CA ARG A 99 8.60 -3.82 -18.93
C ARG A 99 9.71 -3.32 -19.84
N VAL A 100 9.37 -2.53 -20.86
CA VAL A 100 10.35 -1.91 -21.76
C VAL A 100 11.25 -0.95 -20.98
N ALA A 101 10.66 -0.11 -20.13
CA ALA A 101 11.42 0.84 -19.33
C ALA A 101 12.38 0.16 -18.33
N LEU A 102 11.93 -0.91 -17.67
CA LEU A 102 12.77 -1.73 -16.79
C LEU A 102 13.92 -2.39 -17.55
N SER A 103 13.65 -2.96 -18.73
CA SER A 103 14.70 -3.53 -19.58
C SER A 103 15.73 -2.46 -19.96
N GLY A 104 15.27 -1.31 -20.45
CA GLY A 104 16.16 -0.20 -20.83
C GLY A 104 16.93 0.42 -19.66
N PHE A 105 16.42 0.31 -18.43
CA PHE A 105 17.17 0.63 -17.22
C PHE A 105 18.23 -0.44 -16.91
N TYR A 106 17.90 -1.73 -17.00
CA TYR A 106 18.87 -2.80 -16.76
C TYR A 106 20.02 -2.78 -17.77
N ASP A 107 19.76 -2.47 -19.03
CA ASP A 107 20.80 -2.32 -20.06
C ASP A 107 21.67 -1.08 -19.80
N ALA A 108 21.10 0.00 -19.25
CA ALA A 108 21.86 1.18 -18.85
C ALA A 108 22.69 0.89 -17.59
N PHE A 109 22.13 0.19 -16.61
CA PHE A 109 22.82 -0.29 -15.42
C PHE A 109 24.02 -1.14 -15.80
N GLN A 110 23.84 -2.14 -16.66
CA GLN A 110 24.92 -3.05 -17.03
C GLN A 110 26.08 -2.28 -17.67
N ARG A 111 25.80 -1.36 -18.59
CA ARG A 111 26.83 -0.52 -19.22
C ARG A 111 27.56 0.37 -18.23
N ALA A 112 26.86 0.93 -17.25
CA ALA A 112 27.49 1.72 -16.19
C ALA A 112 28.34 0.82 -15.26
N TRP A 113 27.85 -0.37 -14.96
CA TRP A 113 28.51 -1.33 -14.08
C TRP A 113 29.78 -1.93 -14.71
N ASP A 114 29.80 -2.07 -16.04
CA ASP A 114 30.96 -2.57 -16.79
C ASP A 114 32.04 -1.52 -17.02
N VAL A 115 31.85 -0.28 -16.53
CA VAL A 115 32.89 0.76 -16.55
C VAL A 115 34.11 0.29 -15.74
N PRO A 116 35.31 0.28 -16.34
CA PRO A 116 36.54 -0.05 -15.63
C PRO A 116 36.87 0.92 -14.50
N ASP A 117 37.79 0.53 -13.63
CA ASP A 117 38.29 1.38 -12.55
C ASP A 117 38.75 2.76 -13.09
N PHE A 118 38.34 3.83 -12.44
CA PHE A 118 38.54 5.20 -12.93
C PHE A 118 40.02 5.57 -13.09
N HIS A 119 40.92 4.98 -12.29
CA HIS A 119 42.36 5.21 -12.40
C HIS A 119 42.97 4.60 -13.66
N SER A 120 42.27 3.66 -14.31
CA SER A 120 42.70 3.00 -15.54
C SER A 120 42.19 3.66 -16.82
N LEU A 121 41.28 4.63 -16.69
CA LEU A 121 40.62 5.26 -17.84
C LEU A 121 41.46 6.40 -18.41
N THR A 122 41.49 6.49 -19.74
CA THR A 122 41.92 7.72 -20.43
C THR A 122 40.89 8.84 -20.24
N PRO A 123 41.25 10.11 -20.46
CA PRO A 123 40.31 11.23 -20.34
C PRO A 123 39.04 11.08 -21.18
N ASP A 124 39.14 10.54 -22.40
CA ASP A 124 37.99 10.32 -23.28
C ASP A 124 37.06 9.23 -22.74
N GLN A 125 37.64 8.12 -22.26
CA GLN A 125 36.90 7.04 -21.64
C GLN A 125 36.26 7.48 -20.32
N LEU A 126 36.89 8.37 -19.56
CA LEU A 126 36.30 8.92 -18.34
C LEU A 126 35.08 9.82 -18.63
N ARG A 127 35.12 10.60 -19.72
CA ARG A 127 33.96 11.37 -20.18
C ARG A 127 32.80 10.46 -20.61
N GLU A 128 33.11 9.37 -21.32
CA GLU A 128 32.13 8.37 -21.70
C GLU A 128 31.54 7.65 -20.46
N ALA A 129 32.39 7.21 -19.54
CA ALA A 129 31.99 6.60 -18.27
C ALA A 129 31.06 7.52 -17.47
N THR A 130 31.39 8.81 -17.39
CA THR A 130 30.54 9.82 -16.75
C THR A 130 29.16 9.86 -17.40
N THR A 131 29.10 9.88 -18.72
CA THR A 131 27.83 9.88 -19.47
C THR A 131 27.02 8.61 -19.19
N LEU A 132 27.65 7.44 -19.18
CA LEU A 132 26.98 6.16 -18.91
C LEU A 132 26.41 6.10 -17.50
N ILE A 133 27.21 6.45 -16.48
CA ILE A 133 26.81 6.40 -15.07
C ILE A 133 25.68 7.41 -14.80
N THR A 134 25.82 8.66 -15.27
CA THR A 134 24.78 9.69 -15.09
C THR A 134 23.49 9.31 -15.81
N ALA A 135 23.56 8.83 -17.06
CA ALA A 135 22.36 8.41 -17.80
C ALA A 135 21.65 7.22 -17.14
N ALA A 136 22.39 6.25 -16.60
CA ALA A 136 21.82 5.13 -15.87
C ALA A 136 21.14 5.59 -14.57
N HIS A 137 21.76 6.53 -13.85
CA HIS A 137 21.21 7.12 -12.62
C HIS A 137 19.90 7.86 -12.90
N GLU A 138 19.89 8.77 -13.88
CA GLU A 138 18.69 9.54 -14.26
C GLU A 138 17.52 8.63 -14.65
N ARG A 139 17.80 7.59 -15.45
CA ARG A 139 16.79 6.58 -15.79
C ARG A 139 16.23 5.88 -14.56
N GLY A 140 17.08 5.51 -13.60
CA GLY A 140 16.65 4.90 -12.35
C GLY A 140 15.78 5.82 -11.48
N VAL A 141 16.12 7.11 -11.42
CA VAL A 141 15.32 8.12 -10.70
C VAL A 141 13.94 8.29 -11.34
N LEU A 142 13.88 8.53 -12.65
CA LEU A 142 12.65 8.69 -13.41
C LEU A 142 11.75 7.46 -13.28
N LEU A 143 12.33 6.27 -13.48
CA LEU A 143 11.59 5.03 -13.43
C LEU A 143 11.06 4.74 -12.03
N GLY A 144 11.78 5.12 -10.98
CA GLY A 144 11.34 4.96 -9.60
C GLY A 144 9.98 5.61 -9.29
N GLY A 145 9.71 6.78 -9.86
CA GLY A 145 8.40 7.43 -9.73
C GLY A 145 7.27 6.63 -10.37
N MET A 146 7.53 6.04 -11.55
CA MET A 146 6.54 5.29 -12.32
C MET A 146 6.28 3.88 -11.75
N VAL A 147 7.33 3.17 -11.32
CA VAL A 147 7.18 1.76 -10.90
C VAL A 147 6.49 1.60 -9.56
N GLN A 148 6.49 2.62 -8.69
CA GLN A 148 5.78 2.54 -7.39
C GLN A 148 4.27 2.36 -7.56
N GLN A 149 3.67 3.04 -8.54
CA GLN A 149 2.26 2.83 -8.88
C GLN A 149 2.07 1.45 -9.53
N LEU A 150 2.96 1.08 -10.46
CA LEU A 150 2.92 -0.21 -11.14
C LEU A 150 2.98 -1.39 -10.17
N TRP A 151 3.81 -1.30 -9.12
CA TRP A 151 3.94 -2.33 -8.09
C TRP A 151 2.65 -2.58 -7.30
N ARG A 152 1.78 -1.59 -7.20
CA ARG A 152 0.47 -1.74 -6.54
C ARG A 152 -0.55 -2.37 -7.49
N GLU A 153 -0.43 -2.06 -8.77
CA GLU A 153 -1.39 -2.48 -9.80
C GLU A 153 -1.07 -3.85 -10.43
N ALA A 154 0.20 -4.26 -10.41
CA ALA A 154 0.72 -5.52 -10.95
C ALA A 154 1.70 -6.19 -9.94
N PRO A 155 1.18 -6.91 -8.93
CA PRO A 155 1.99 -7.52 -7.87
C PRO A 155 3.04 -8.53 -8.40
N GLU A 156 2.71 -9.28 -9.44
CA GLU A 156 3.59 -10.27 -10.08
C GLU A 156 4.87 -9.64 -10.66
N MET A 157 4.74 -8.42 -11.19
CA MET A 157 5.86 -7.64 -11.69
C MET A 157 6.73 -7.14 -10.53
N ALA A 158 6.11 -6.76 -9.42
CA ALA A 158 6.84 -6.33 -8.22
C ALA A 158 7.65 -7.47 -7.62
N GLU A 159 7.08 -8.65 -7.46
CA GLU A 159 7.78 -9.84 -6.93
C GLU A 159 9.02 -10.17 -7.74
N ARG A 160 8.95 -10.03 -9.07
CA ARG A 160 10.07 -10.37 -9.95
C ARG A 160 11.15 -9.29 -10.04
N HIS A 161 10.78 -8.02 -9.93
CA HIS A 161 11.67 -6.91 -10.31
C HIS A 161 12.02 -5.95 -9.18
N ARG A 162 11.23 -5.85 -8.11
CA ARG A 162 11.36 -4.79 -7.09
C ARG A 162 12.74 -4.80 -6.45
N ASP A 163 13.14 -5.92 -5.85
CA ASP A 163 14.40 -5.98 -5.10
C ASP A 163 15.62 -5.77 -6.01
N ARG A 164 15.57 -6.32 -7.22
CA ARG A 164 16.60 -6.12 -8.24
C ARG A 164 16.70 -4.64 -8.64
N PHE A 165 15.56 -4.00 -8.94
CA PHE A 165 15.52 -2.60 -9.34
C PHE A 165 16.04 -1.67 -8.24
N GLU A 166 15.58 -1.85 -7.00
CA GLU A 166 16.02 -1.05 -5.86
C GLU A 166 17.52 -1.27 -5.55
N GLY A 167 17.98 -2.53 -5.63
CA GLY A 167 19.39 -2.86 -5.47
C GLY A 167 20.28 -2.19 -6.53
N TYR A 168 19.87 -2.23 -7.79
CA TYR A 168 20.60 -1.60 -8.90
C TYR A 168 20.62 -0.09 -8.80
N ARG A 169 19.50 0.54 -8.41
CA ARG A 169 19.44 1.98 -8.14
C ARG A 169 20.44 2.40 -7.06
N ARG A 170 20.47 1.68 -5.93
CA ARG A 170 21.43 1.97 -4.85
C ARG A 170 22.87 1.83 -5.31
N SER A 171 23.15 0.80 -6.12
CA SER A 171 24.50 0.54 -6.64
C SER A 171 24.96 1.62 -7.61
N ILE A 172 24.11 2.07 -8.55
CA ILE A 172 24.44 3.21 -9.42
C ILE A 172 24.61 4.49 -8.61
N GLN A 173 23.77 4.75 -7.61
CA GLN A 173 23.93 5.94 -6.77
C GLN A 173 25.29 5.95 -6.07
N ALA A 174 25.74 4.79 -5.55
CA ALA A 174 27.06 4.66 -4.97
C ALA A 174 28.16 4.93 -6.01
N GLN A 175 28.06 4.32 -7.19
CA GLN A 175 29.02 4.53 -8.29
C GLN A 175 29.08 6.00 -8.76
N LEU A 176 27.94 6.70 -8.78
CA LEU A 176 27.87 8.13 -9.07
C LEU A 176 28.60 8.96 -8.01
N ASN A 177 28.43 8.62 -6.73
CA ASN A 177 29.14 9.28 -5.64
C ASN A 177 30.65 9.03 -5.74
N ASP A 178 31.06 7.81 -6.09
CA ASP A 178 32.47 7.46 -6.30
C ASP A 178 33.06 8.25 -7.47
N LEU A 179 32.32 8.38 -8.58
CA LEU A 179 32.72 9.21 -9.72
C LEU A 179 32.86 10.68 -9.33
N GLN A 180 31.91 11.23 -8.57
CA GLN A 180 31.98 12.61 -8.07
C GLN A 180 33.20 12.81 -7.17
N HIS A 181 33.42 11.88 -6.23
CA HIS A 181 34.60 11.91 -5.39
C HIS A 181 35.89 11.86 -6.20
N PHE A 182 35.95 10.99 -7.22
CA PHE A 182 37.10 10.88 -8.10
C PHE A 182 37.40 12.22 -8.81
N ARG A 183 36.37 12.83 -9.40
CA ARG A 183 36.49 14.11 -10.11
C ARG A 183 36.90 15.26 -9.17
N SER A 184 36.33 15.34 -7.98
CA SER A 184 36.68 16.42 -7.04
C SER A 184 38.05 16.24 -6.42
N TYR A 185 38.41 15.01 -6.01
CA TYR A 185 39.60 14.75 -5.22
C TYR A 185 40.85 14.53 -6.09
N TYR A 186 40.72 13.79 -7.19
CA TYR A 186 41.87 13.43 -8.04
C TYR A 186 42.04 14.36 -9.24
N LEU A 187 40.95 14.95 -9.76
CA LEU A 187 41.02 15.89 -10.89
C LEU A 187 40.89 17.36 -10.47
N GLY A 188 40.54 17.63 -9.21
CA GLY A 188 40.38 18.99 -8.69
C GLY A 188 39.19 19.74 -9.28
N GLU A 189 38.20 19.04 -9.83
CA GLU A 189 37.02 19.66 -10.41
C GLU A 189 36.06 20.15 -9.31
N VAL A 190 35.50 21.35 -9.49
CA VAL A 190 34.42 21.85 -8.63
C VAL A 190 33.09 21.35 -9.21
N ILE A 191 32.37 20.52 -8.45
CA ILE A 191 31.15 19.80 -8.87
C ILE A 191 29.93 20.38 -8.18
#